data_AF-G5C4B8-F1
#
_entry.id   AF-G5C4B8-F1
#
_cell.length_a   1.000
_cell.length_b   1.000
_cell.length_c   1.000
_cell.angle_alpha   90.00
_cell.angle_beta   90.00
_cell.angle_gamma   90.00
#
_symmetry.space_group_name_H-M   'P 1'
#
loop_
_entity.id
_entity.type
_entity.pdbx_description
1 polymer ?
#
loop_
_entity_poly.entity_id
_entity_poly.type
_entity_poly.pdbx_seq_one_letter_code
_entity_poly.pdbx_strand_id
1 'polypeptide(L)'
;MSPWSFIHLKEENVKTQALKWELCPVTVISWLHLFLQVDALKDAPKVLLPQYSQESFIHIAQLLDLCILAIDSLEFQYRILAAAALCHFTSIEVVKKASGLEWDNISECVDWMVPFVRVVKSASPVKLKTFKKIPVEDRHNIQTHTNYLAMLDEVSYVNSFRKGGQLSPVCNGGIMTPPKSTEKPPGKH
;
A
#
# COMPACT_ATOMS: atom_id res chain seq x y z
N MET A 1 -23.00 6.98 -36.58
CA MET A 1 -22.52 7.10 -35.19
C MET A 1 -23.65 6.66 -34.27
N SER A 2 -23.43 5.73 -33.34
CA SER A 2 -24.54 5.24 -32.50
C SER A 2 -24.86 6.26 -31.39
N PRO A 3 -26.10 6.27 -30.85
CA PRO A 3 -26.44 7.10 -29.68
C PRO A 3 -25.49 6.87 -28.50
N TRP A 4 -25.03 5.63 -28.31
CA TRP A 4 -24.04 5.26 -27.29
C TRP A 4 -22.68 5.91 -27.50
N SER A 5 -22.20 6.03 -28.75
CA SER A 5 -20.96 6.75 -29.06
C SER A 5 -21.04 8.22 -28.67
N PHE A 6 -22.21 8.83 -28.82
CA PHE A 6 -22.41 10.25 -28.48
C PHE A 6 -22.41 10.49 -26.96
N ILE A 7 -22.96 9.55 -26.19
CA ILE A 7 -22.96 9.60 -24.72
C ILE A 7 -21.54 9.47 -24.18
N HIS A 8 -20.77 8.48 -24.66
CA HIS A 8 -19.38 8.27 -24.22
C HIS A 8 -18.50 9.51 -24.48
N LEU A 9 -18.60 10.11 -25.68
CA LEU A 9 -17.84 11.31 -26.01
C LEU A 9 -18.25 12.51 -25.15
N LYS A 10 -19.53 12.63 -24.79
CA LYS A 10 -19.99 13.68 -23.87
C LYS A 10 -19.39 13.49 -22.48
N GLU A 11 -19.41 12.27 -21.94
CA GLU A 11 -18.81 11.98 -20.64
C GLU A 11 -17.31 12.25 -20.61
N GLU A 12 -16.58 11.85 -21.66
CA GLU A 12 -15.15 12.11 -21.80
C GLU A 12 -14.86 13.61 -21.80
N ASN A 13 -15.61 14.39 -22.60
CA ASN A 13 -15.44 15.84 -22.69
C ASN A 13 -15.73 16.54 -21.37
N VAL A 14 -16.79 16.14 -20.65
CA VAL A 14 -17.09 16.70 -19.32
C VAL A 14 -15.95 16.43 -18.34
N LYS A 15 -15.35 15.23 -18.36
CA LYS A 15 -14.22 14.89 -17.49
C LYS A 15 -12.97 15.72 -17.82
N THR A 16 -12.59 15.82 -19.09
CA THR A 16 -11.38 16.56 -19.49
C THR A 16 -11.51 18.05 -19.23
N GLN A 17 -12.70 18.62 -19.45
CA GLN A 17 -13.00 20.01 -19.11
C GLN A 17 -12.95 20.25 -17.59
N ALA A 18 -13.53 19.36 -16.79
CA ALA A 18 -13.50 19.47 -15.32
C ALA A 18 -12.08 19.43 -14.77
N LEU A 19 -11.19 18.64 -15.38
CA LEU A 19 -9.76 18.58 -15.08
C LEU A 19 -8.95 19.72 -15.73
N LYS A 20 -9.59 20.67 -16.43
CA LYS A 20 -8.92 21.78 -17.14
C LYS A 20 -7.84 21.32 -18.12
N TRP A 21 -8.01 20.15 -18.72
CA TRP A 21 -7.01 19.51 -19.59
C TRP A 21 -5.68 19.15 -18.90
N GLU A 22 -5.62 19.17 -17.56
CA GLU A 22 -4.47 18.70 -16.79
C GLU A 22 -4.46 17.16 -16.69
N LEU A 23 -4.19 16.50 -17.82
CA LEU A 23 -4.31 15.05 -18.01
C LEU A 23 -2.99 14.27 -17.89
N CYS A 24 -1.89 14.95 -17.53
CA CYS A 24 -0.57 14.34 -17.41
C CYS A 24 -0.04 14.37 -15.96
N PRO A 25 -0.77 13.82 -14.97
CA PRO A 25 -0.26 13.73 -13.62
C PRO A 25 0.90 12.72 -13.55
N VAL A 26 1.88 13.00 -12.69
CA VAL A 26 2.90 12.01 -12.34
C VAL A 26 2.26 11.00 -11.39
N THR A 27 2.00 9.78 -11.88
CA THR A 27 1.30 8.74 -11.12
C THR A 27 2.21 8.08 -10.08
N VAL A 28 1.62 7.34 -9.13
CA VAL A 28 2.39 6.56 -8.14
C VAL A 28 3.30 5.51 -8.79
N ILE A 29 2.85 4.89 -9.89
CA ILE A 29 3.65 3.92 -10.66
C ILE A 29 4.81 4.63 -11.38
N SER A 30 4.59 5.85 -11.88
CA SER A 30 5.66 6.67 -12.46
C SER A 30 6.77 6.98 -11.45
N TRP A 31 6.41 7.26 -10.19
CA TRP A 31 7.40 7.42 -9.12
C TRP A 31 8.14 6.13 -8.78
N LEU A 32 7.43 4.99 -8.72
CA LEU A 32 8.07 3.69 -8.49
C LEU A 32 9.10 3.36 -9.59
N HIS A 33 8.75 3.57 -10.86
CA HIS A 33 9.69 3.43 -11.98
C HIS A 33 10.95 4.27 -11.77
N LEU A 34 10.76 5.56 -11.47
CA LEU A 34 11.87 6.48 -11.26
C LEU A 34 12.78 6.01 -10.12
N PHE A 35 12.21 5.64 -8.98
CA PHE A 35 13.01 5.24 -7.82
C PHE A 35 13.81 3.96 -8.07
N LEU A 36 13.19 2.93 -8.64
CA LEU A 36 13.89 1.70 -8.97
C LEU A 36 14.97 1.94 -10.04
N GLN A 37 14.71 2.80 -11.01
CA GLN A 37 15.69 3.15 -12.03
C GLN A 37 16.88 3.90 -11.42
N VAL A 38 16.65 4.92 -10.60
CA VAL A 38 17.72 5.69 -9.93
C VAL A 38 18.55 4.80 -9.03
N ASP A 39 17.93 3.84 -8.31
CA ASP A 39 18.70 2.90 -7.50
C ASP A 39 19.58 1.96 -8.34
N ALA A 40 19.05 1.46 -9.46
CA ALA A 40 19.73 0.50 -10.32
C ALA A 40 20.80 1.12 -11.24
N LEU A 41 20.78 2.44 -11.45
CA LEU A 41 21.75 3.13 -12.30
C LEU A 41 23.17 3.04 -11.71
N LYS A 42 24.05 2.33 -12.41
CA LYS A 42 25.49 2.24 -12.12
C LYS A 42 26.34 3.10 -13.07
N ASP A 43 25.90 3.24 -14.33
CA ASP A 43 26.56 4.04 -15.38
C ASP A 43 25.54 4.72 -16.30
N ALA A 44 25.86 5.93 -16.77
CA ALA A 44 24.93 6.89 -17.35
C ALA A 44 24.33 6.62 -18.77
N PRO A 45 24.76 5.68 -19.63
CA PRO A 45 24.25 5.67 -21.01
C PRO A 45 22.96 4.88 -21.25
N LYS A 46 22.40 4.14 -20.27
CA LYS A 46 21.23 3.26 -20.47
C LYS A 46 20.00 3.63 -19.65
N VAL A 47 19.71 4.92 -19.52
CA VAL A 47 18.54 5.41 -18.76
C VAL A 47 17.21 4.99 -19.40
N LEU A 48 17.18 4.77 -20.71
CA LEU A 48 15.94 4.49 -21.46
C LEU A 48 15.41 3.06 -21.32
N LEU A 49 16.21 2.13 -20.78
CA LEU A 49 15.79 0.75 -20.54
C LEU A 49 15.76 0.47 -19.04
N PRO A 50 14.76 -0.29 -18.55
CA PRO A 50 14.66 -0.64 -17.14
C PRO A 50 15.91 -1.43 -16.72
N GLN A 51 16.68 -0.87 -15.77
CA GLN A 51 17.89 -1.52 -15.23
C GLN A 51 17.60 -2.29 -13.92
N TYR A 52 16.37 -2.18 -13.41
CA TYR A 52 15.91 -2.85 -12.20
C TYR A 52 15.24 -4.19 -12.50
N SER A 53 15.04 -5.00 -11.45
CA SER A 53 14.32 -6.26 -11.55
C SER A 53 12.83 -6.03 -11.84
N GLN A 54 12.35 -6.55 -12.97
CA GLN A 54 10.94 -6.57 -13.33
C GLN A 54 10.07 -7.32 -12.31
N GLU A 55 10.62 -8.37 -11.67
CA GLU A 55 9.91 -9.10 -10.62
C GLU A 55 9.74 -8.26 -9.35
N SER A 56 10.78 -7.52 -8.94
CA SER A 56 10.67 -6.61 -7.80
C SER A 56 9.63 -5.51 -8.07
N PHE A 57 9.63 -4.97 -9.30
CA PHE A 57 8.65 -3.97 -9.71
C PHE A 57 7.21 -4.47 -9.55
N ILE A 58 6.86 -5.63 -10.10
CA ILE A 58 5.46 -6.11 -10.06
C ILE A 58 4.98 -6.40 -8.63
N HIS A 59 5.87 -6.81 -7.72
CA HIS A 59 5.50 -7.03 -6.31
C HIS A 59 5.22 -5.71 -5.58
N ILE A 60 6.03 -4.68 -5.82
CA ILE A 60 5.81 -3.35 -5.22
C ILE A 60 4.58 -2.68 -5.86
N ALA A 61 4.41 -2.83 -7.18
CA ALA A 61 3.23 -2.33 -7.90
C ALA A 61 1.94 -2.98 -7.39
N GLN A 62 1.94 -4.29 -7.09
CA GLN A 62 0.79 -4.96 -6.49
C GLN A 62 0.39 -4.35 -5.14
N LEU A 63 1.37 -3.97 -4.31
CA LEU A 63 1.09 -3.28 -3.05
C LEU A 63 0.45 -1.91 -3.31
N LEU A 64 0.98 -1.14 -4.27
CA LEU A 64 0.46 0.17 -4.62
C LEU A 64 -0.96 0.09 -5.20
N ASP A 65 -1.23 -0.87 -6.07
CA ASP A 65 -2.57 -1.14 -6.61
C ASP A 65 -3.59 -1.34 -5.49
N LEU A 66 -3.23 -2.14 -4.47
CA LEU A 66 -4.10 -2.36 -3.32
C LEU A 66 -4.28 -1.10 -2.47
N CYS A 67 -3.20 -0.32 -2.27
CA CYS A 67 -3.25 0.92 -1.50
C CYS A 67 -4.16 1.97 -2.15
N ILE A 68 -4.12 2.13 -3.48
CA ILE A 68 -4.94 3.10 -4.22
C ILE A 68 -6.44 2.82 -4.09
N LEU A 69 -6.84 1.57 -3.84
CA LEU A 69 -8.24 1.23 -3.61
C LEU A 69 -8.76 1.77 -2.26
N ALA A 70 -7.88 2.06 -1.31
CA ALA A 70 -8.25 2.71 -0.06
C ALA A 70 -8.28 4.24 -0.24
N ILE A 71 -9.41 4.86 0.10
CA ILE A 71 -9.58 6.32 -0.04
C ILE A 71 -8.57 7.12 0.79
N ASP A 72 -8.20 6.60 1.96
CA ASP A 72 -7.21 7.19 2.87
C ASP A 72 -5.82 7.33 2.22
N SER A 73 -5.53 6.60 1.13
CA SER A 73 -4.28 6.77 0.38
C SER A 73 -4.11 8.18 -0.20
N LEU A 74 -5.21 8.91 -0.40
CA LEU A 74 -5.21 10.29 -0.92
C LEU A 74 -4.68 11.31 0.09
N GLU A 75 -4.53 10.94 1.37
CA GLU A 75 -3.85 11.78 2.38
C GLU A 75 -2.34 11.87 2.12
N PHE A 76 -1.78 10.94 1.34
CA PHE A 76 -0.37 10.89 0.99
C PHE A 76 -0.15 11.33 -0.46
N GLN A 77 0.91 12.10 -0.69
CA GLN A 77 1.36 12.38 -2.06
C GLN A 77 1.79 11.07 -2.74
N TYR A 78 1.55 10.95 -4.05
CA TYR A 78 1.96 9.76 -4.81
C TYR A 78 3.47 9.46 -4.71
N ARG A 79 4.30 10.50 -4.58
CA ARG A 79 5.74 10.35 -4.32
C ARG A 79 6.03 9.65 -2.99
N ILE A 80 5.28 9.99 -1.94
CA ILE A 80 5.41 9.42 -0.60
C ILE A 80 4.86 7.98 -0.57
N LEU A 81 3.71 7.71 -1.20
CA LEU A 81 3.18 6.34 -1.34
C LEU A 81 4.20 5.41 -2.02
N ALA A 82 4.76 5.83 -3.16
CA ALA A 82 5.75 5.04 -3.88
C ALA A 82 7.02 4.78 -3.05
N ALA A 83 7.48 5.79 -2.30
CA ALA A 83 8.66 5.67 -1.44
C ALA A 83 8.41 4.75 -0.24
N ALA A 84 7.25 4.88 0.42
CA ALA A 84 6.85 4.00 1.52
C ALA A 84 6.69 2.55 1.08
N ALA A 85 6.06 2.32 -0.08
CA ALA A 85 5.94 0.98 -0.66
C ALA A 85 7.32 0.39 -0.98
N LEU A 86 8.22 1.17 -1.60
CA LEU A 86 9.60 0.74 -1.87
C LEU A 86 10.33 0.37 -0.57
N CYS A 87 10.16 1.16 0.50
CA CYS A 87 10.77 0.91 1.81
C CYS A 87 10.40 -0.47 2.39
N HIS A 88 9.15 -0.93 2.21
CA HIS A 88 8.68 -2.24 2.70
C HIS A 88 9.31 -3.46 2.00
N PHE A 89 9.95 -3.25 0.85
CA PHE A 89 10.63 -4.30 0.07
C PHE A 89 12.15 -4.13 0.01
N THR A 90 12.68 -3.01 0.51
CA THR A 90 14.10 -2.66 0.45
C THR A 90 14.59 -2.14 1.80
N SER A 91 15.11 -0.92 1.86
CA SER A 91 15.55 -0.25 3.07
C SER A 91 15.41 1.28 2.95
N ILE A 92 15.50 1.99 4.07
CA ILE A 92 15.44 3.45 4.07
C ILE A 92 16.64 4.07 3.33
N GLU A 93 17.80 3.43 3.34
CA GLU A 93 18.99 3.89 2.62
C GLU A 93 18.75 3.89 1.10
N VAL A 94 18.10 2.84 0.58
CA VAL A 94 17.72 2.73 -0.83
C VAL A 94 16.72 3.83 -1.18
N VAL A 95 15.70 4.03 -0.34
CA VAL A 95 14.69 5.07 -0.56
C VAL A 95 15.30 6.46 -0.54
N LYS A 96 16.19 6.74 0.43
CA LYS A 96 16.91 8.01 0.53
C LYS A 96 17.78 8.27 -0.68
N LYS A 97 18.53 7.27 -1.14
CA LYS A 97 19.33 7.36 -2.38
C LYS A 97 18.47 7.63 -3.61
N ALA A 98 17.38 6.88 -3.77
CA ALA A 98 16.57 6.90 -4.99
C ALA A 98 15.62 8.11 -5.08
N SER A 99 15.12 8.58 -3.93
CA SER A 99 14.08 9.60 -3.87
C SER A 99 14.56 10.91 -3.24
N GLY A 100 15.61 10.90 -2.41
CA GLY A 100 16.01 12.04 -1.58
C GLY A 100 15.12 12.29 -0.37
N LEU A 101 14.25 11.35 0.00
CA LEU A 101 13.38 11.42 1.18
C LEU A 101 14.06 10.80 2.41
N GLU A 102 13.90 11.45 3.55
CA GLU A 102 14.31 10.92 4.86
C GLU A 102 13.17 10.11 5.49
N TRP A 103 13.49 9.34 6.55
CA TRP A 103 12.52 8.54 7.28
C TRP A 103 11.32 9.38 7.77
N ASP A 104 11.60 10.56 8.33
CA ASP A 104 10.58 11.49 8.85
C ASP A 104 9.59 11.95 7.77
N ASN A 105 9.95 11.87 6.48
CA ASN A 105 9.03 12.21 5.39
C ASN A 105 8.05 11.08 5.04
N ILE A 106 8.38 9.83 5.37
CA ILE A 106 7.63 8.66 4.90
C ILE A 106 7.09 7.77 6.02
N SER A 107 7.55 7.93 7.26
CA SER A 107 7.28 7.02 8.38
C SER A 107 5.79 6.80 8.62
N GLU A 108 5.00 7.87 8.59
CA GLU A 108 3.53 7.79 8.74
C GLU A 108 2.89 6.94 7.64
N CYS A 109 3.31 7.15 6.38
CA CYS A 109 2.84 6.36 5.25
C CYS A 109 3.31 4.91 5.32
N VAL A 110 4.54 4.67 5.79
CA VAL A 110 5.08 3.32 5.99
C VAL A 110 4.26 2.56 7.04
N ASP A 111 3.92 3.20 8.16
CA ASP A 111 3.11 2.61 9.24
C ASP A 111 1.65 2.38 8.83
N TRP A 112 1.10 3.29 8.02
CA TRP A 112 -0.21 3.15 7.41
C TRP A 112 -0.26 1.97 6.44
N MET A 113 0.81 1.72 5.66
CA MET A 113 0.89 0.61 4.69
C MET A 113 1.06 -0.78 5.31
N VAL A 114 1.42 -0.91 6.59
CA VAL A 114 1.66 -2.22 7.26
C VAL A 114 0.54 -3.27 7.05
N PRO A 115 -0.77 -2.94 7.15
CA PRO A 115 -1.85 -3.90 6.91
C PRO A 115 -1.84 -4.44 5.47
N PHE A 116 -1.62 -3.55 4.52
CA PHE A 116 -1.63 -3.84 3.08
C PHE A 116 -0.46 -4.76 2.73
N VAL A 117 0.73 -4.46 3.25
CA VAL A 117 1.94 -5.28 3.09
C VAL A 117 1.71 -6.68 3.63
N ARG A 118 1.06 -6.80 4.79
CA ARG A 118 0.75 -8.10 5.39
C ARG A 118 -0.13 -8.95 4.48
N VAL A 119 -1.23 -8.37 3.97
CA VAL A 119 -2.16 -9.06 3.07
C VAL A 119 -1.47 -9.45 1.76
N VAL A 120 -0.69 -8.54 1.16
CA VAL A 120 0.08 -8.83 -0.07
C VAL A 120 1.07 -9.97 0.14
N LYS A 121 1.78 -10.00 1.28
CA LYS A 121 2.74 -11.08 1.61
C LYS A 121 2.06 -12.42 1.93
N SER A 122 0.81 -12.40 2.42
CA SER A 122 0.03 -13.62 2.67
C SER A 122 -0.68 -14.15 1.42
N ALA A 123 -0.90 -13.30 0.41
CA ALA A 123 -1.46 -13.68 -0.87
C ALA A 123 -0.46 -14.48 -1.73
N SER A 124 -0.98 -15.15 -2.75
CA SER A 124 -0.13 -15.84 -3.74
C SER A 124 0.77 -14.82 -4.46
N PRO A 125 2.08 -15.07 -4.56
CA PRO A 125 3.00 -14.16 -5.24
C PRO A 125 2.59 -13.90 -6.68
N VAL A 126 2.62 -12.62 -7.10
CA VAL A 126 2.42 -12.26 -8.49
C VAL A 126 3.55 -12.80 -9.35
N LYS A 127 3.19 -13.34 -10.51
CA LYS A 127 4.14 -13.89 -11.47
C LYS A 127 4.24 -12.98 -12.67
N LEU A 128 5.48 -12.72 -13.12
CA LEU A 128 5.73 -11.95 -14.34
C LEU A 128 5.13 -12.71 -15.54
N LYS A 129 4.09 -12.13 -16.14
CA LYS A 129 3.40 -12.73 -17.28
C LYS A 129 4.13 -12.43 -18.58
N THR A 130 4.06 -13.36 -19.52
CA THR A 130 4.57 -13.15 -20.89
C THR A 130 3.40 -12.85 -21.81
N PHE A 131 3.57 -11.84 -22.67
CA PHE A 131 2.56 -11.41 -23.63
C PHE A 131 3.15 -11.45 -25.04
N LYS A 132 2.45 -12.07 -26.00
CA LYS A 132 2.99 -12.36 -27.35
C LYS A 132 3.45 -11.13 -28.14
N LYS A 133 2.89 -9.95 -27.87
CA LYS A 133 3.17 -8.69 -28.59
C LYS A 133 3.95 -7.67 -27.77
N ILE A 134 4.41 -8.05 -26.57
CA ILE A 134 5.12 -7.14 -25.66
C ILE A 134 6.58 -7.57 -25.56
N PRO A 135 7.54 -6.66 -25.80
CA PRO A 135 8.97 -6.93 -25.63
C PRO A 135 9.29 -7.43 -24.22
N VAL A 136 10.37 -8.20 -24.05
CA VAL A 136 10.71 -8.86 -22.77
C VAL A 136 10.97 -7.84 -21.68
N GLU A 137 11.63 -6.75 -22.05
CA GLU A 137 11.98 -5.59 -21.26
C GLU A 137 10.74 -4.82 -20.75
N ASP A 138 9.58 -4.96 -21.38
CA ASP A 138 8.39 -4.13 -21.14
C ASP A 138 7.24 -4.90 -20.47
N ARG A 139 7.39 -6.21 -20.22
CA ARG A 139 6.31 -7.06 -19.71
C ARG A 139 5.75 -6.63 -18.36
N HIS A 140 6.60 -6.09 -17.48
CA HIS A 140 6.22 -5.58 -16.17
C HIS A 140 5.29 -4.36 -16.20
N ASN A 141 5.24 -3.63 -17.33
CA ASN A 141 4.38 -2.45 -17.50
C ASN A 141 2.93 -2.81 -17.83
N ILE A 142 2.65 -4.08 -18.12
CA ILE A 142 1.29 -4.53 -18.38
C ILE A 142 0.56 -4.71 -17.05
N GLN A 143 -0.44 -3.86 -16.82
CA GLN A 143 -1.32 -3.98 -15.67
C GLN A 143 -1.94 -5.39 -15.63
N THR A 144 -1.78 -6.06 -14.50
CA THR A 144 -2.42 -7.35 -14.25
C THR A 144 -3.49 -7.21 -13.16
N HIS A 145 -4.49 -8.08 -13.19
CA HIS A 145 -5.57 -8.10 -12.22
C HIS A 145 -5.44 -9.28 -11.27
N THR A 146 -5.67 -9.01 -10.00
CA THR A 146 -5.85 -9.96 -8.89
C THR A 146 -7.15 -9.60 -8.16
N ASN A 147 -7.68 -10.45 -7.29
CA ASN A 147 -8.88 -10.14 -6.50
C ASN A 147 -8.58 -9.10 -5.40
N TYR A 148 -8.30 -7.87 -5.80
CA TYR A 148 -7.89 -6.80 -4.90
C TYR A 148 -9.00 -6.37 -3.94
N LEU A 149 -10.28 -6.52 -4.30
CA LEU A 149 -11.39 -6.23 -3.40
C LEU A 149 -11.42 -7.18 -2.21
N ALA A 150 -11.25 -8.49 -2.43
CA ALA A 150 -11.14 -9.44 -1.33
C ALA A 150 -9.92 -9.17 -0.45
N MET A 151 -8.78 -8.79 -1.07
CA MET A 151 -7.60 -8.37 -0.31
C MET A 151 -7.86 -7.10 0.52
N LEU A 152 -8.64 -6.15 0.01
CA LEU A 152 -8.99 -4.92 0.72
C LEU A 152 -9.93 -5.19 1.91
N ASP A 153 -10.86 -6.13 1.77
CA ASP A 153 -11.70 -6.61 2.88
C ASP A 153 -10.85 -7.22 4.00
N GLU A 154 -9.84 -8.03 3.62
CA GLU A 154 -8.87 -8.57 4.57
C GLU A 154 -8.05 -7.47 5.24
N VAL A 155 -7.60 -6.44 4.51
CA VAL A 155 -6.91 -5.28 5.08
C VAL A 155 -7.78 -4.59 6.14
N SER A 156 -9.08 -4.41 5.87
CA SER A 156 -10.02 -3.80 6.80
C SER A 156 -10.20 -4.64 8.07
N TYR A 157 -10.27 -5.96 7.90
CA TYR A 157 -10.28 -6.92 9.02
C TYR A 157 -8.99 -6.84 9.84
N VAL A 158 -7.82 -6.87 9.21
CA VAL A 158 -6.50 -6.70 9.84
C VAL A 158 -6.44 -5.43 10.68
N ASN A 159 -6.92 -4.31 10.12
CA ASN A 159 -6.83 -3.01 10.76
C ASN A 159 -7.71 -2.93 12.01
N SER A 160 -8.82 -3.68 12.05
CA SER A 160 -9.70 -3.77 13.22
C SER A 160 -8.99 -4.35 14.44
N PHE A 161 -8.08 -5.32 14.27
CA PHE A 161 -7.25 -5.84 15.37
C PHE A 161 -6.16 -4.86 15.81
N ARG A 162 -5.57 -4.11 14.87
CA ARG A 162 -4.59 -3.05 15.21
C ARG A 162 -5.21 -1.96 16.07
N LYS A 163 -6.44 -1.55 15.74
CA LYS A 163 -7.21 -0.57 16.52
C LYS A 163 -7.78 -1.16 17.82
N GLY A 164 -8.22 -2.42 17.81
CA GLY A 164 -8.77 -3.12 18.98
C GLY A 164 -7.75 -3.51 20.05
N GLY A 165 -6.47 -3.68 19.69
CA GLY A 165 -5.39 -3.94 20.64
C GLY A 165 -5.06 -2.80 21.61
N GLN A 166 -5.63 -1.61 21.40
CA GLN A 166 -5.51 -0.46 22.32
C GLN A 166 -6.60 -0.38 23.39
N LEU A 167 -7.59 -1.29 23.42
CA LEU A 167 -8.74 -1.18 24.34
C LEU A 167 -8.89 -2.34 25.35
N SER A 168 -7.89 -3.21 25.49
CA SER A 168 -7.89 -4.19 26.58
C SER A 168 -7.49 -3.52 27.89
N PRO A 169 -8.33 -3.52 28.95
CA PRO A 169 -7.89 -3.06 30.26
C PRO A 169 -6.73 -3.95 30.70
N VAL A 170 -5.64 -3.33 31.17
CA VAL A 170 -4.59 -4.05 31.89
C VAL A 170 -5.26 -4.71 33.10
N CYS A 171 -5.34 -6.04 33.10
CA CYS A 171 -5.65 -6.80 34.30
C CYS A 171 -4.47 -6.62 35.26
N ASN A 172 -4.47 -5.52 36.04
CA ASN A 172 -3.64 -5.44 37.22
C ASN A 172 -4.06 -6.60 38.12
N GLY A 173 -3.18 -7.60 38.22
CA GLY A 173 -3.38 -8.80 39.02
C GLY A 173 -3.56 -8.45 40.50
N GLY A 174 -4.78 -8.14 40.89
CA GLY A 174 -5.22 -8.19 42.27
C GLY A 174 -5.44 -9.65 42.63
N ILE A 175 -4.53 -10.21 43.42
CA ILE A 175 -4.72 -11.49 44.10
C ILE A 175 -6.01 -11.37 44.95
N MET A 176 -7.11 -11.92 44.45
CA MET A 176 -8.33 -12.11 45.24
C MET A 176 -8.20 -13.45 45.95
N THR A 177 -7.67 -13.45 47.16
CA THR A 177 -7.97 -14.52 48.11
C THR A 177 -9.28 -14.19 48.82
N PRO A 178 -10.25 -15.12 48.89
CA PRO A 178 -11.46 -14.90 49.69
C PRO A 178 -11.14 -15.00 51.19
N PRO A 179 -11.69 -14.14 52.06
CA PRO A 179 -11.53 -14.30 53.50
C PRO A 179 -12.37 -15.47 54.02
N LYS A 180 -11.80 -16.22 54.98
CA LYS A 180 -12.46 -17.31 55.71
C LYS A 180 -13.53 -16.75 56.64
N SER A 181 -14.76 -17.26 56.52
CA SER A 181 -15.89 -16.94 57.39
C SER A 181 -16.05 -18.02 58.47
N THR A 182 -15.49 -17.79 59.64
CA THR A 182 -15.86 -18.48 60.89
C THR A 182 -15.77 -17.48 62.03
N GLU A 183 -16.89 -16.84 62.38
CA GLU A 183 -17.21 -16.45 63.76
C GLU A 183 -18.68 -15.99 63.87
N LYS A 184 -19.37 -16.51 64.89
CA LYS A 184 -20.79 -16.28 65.21
C LYS A 184 -20.81 -15.41 66.47
N PRO A 185 -21.46 -14.24 66.52
CA PRO A 185 -21.50 -13.46 67.76
C PRO A 185 -22.58 -13.97 68.72
N PRO A 186 -22.34 -13.93 70.05
CA PRO A 186 -23.34 -14.31 71.05
C PRO A 186 -24.39 -13.20 71.19
N GLY A 187 -25.66 -13.57 71.10
CA GLY A 187 -26.77 -12.67 71.37
C GLY A 187 -26.82 -12.28 72.85
N LYS A 188 -27.04 -10.99 73.12
CA LYS A 188 -27.44 -10.48 74.43
C LYS A 188 -28.83 -9.84 74.32
N HIS A 189 -29.64 -10.18 75.33
CA HIS A 189 -30.98 -9.74 75.71
C HIS A 189 -32.15 -10.47 75.06
#